data_AF-A0A0P1GC72-F1
#
_entry.id   AF-A0A0P1GC72-F1
#
_cell.length_a   1.000
_cell.length_b   1.000
_cell.length_c   1.000
_cell.angle_alpha   90.00
_cell.angle_beta   90.00
_cell.angle_gamma   90.00
#
_symmetry.space_group_name_H-M   'P 1'
#
loop_
_entity.id
_entity.type
_entity.pdbx_description
1 polymer ?
#
loop_
_entity_poly.entity_id
_entity_poly.type
_entity_poly.pdbx_seq_one_letter_code
_entity_poly.pdbx_strand_id
1 'polypeptide(L)'
;MFAKINAHVPKAEEKALGTSGVIGRYHALLNTPFSHPLGHPGYIIGIEKAPRDKAGYRHDTGGTRSFDGTRLTEPIALPRSGAQSDLDQQKAAFRRATNDPKVMLVSHILRYAPIEGGEGLAPDVLHSAYSHSAFGTWDNEPGNAYEAGWQALDRMQGQILDDIAAAKARGHPFTHIAFLAMGWNNDQFEALDRYNAIVHHTRRAAQAQGQRFHPLVIGITWPSVWGGTSVVDLANRALHIGSYPVKADDADEIGYGIANHVMNAILPHIEAQTGLRTIAIGHSMGARMMTRAYYSADLLQARVARKGLGPLVIGLQGAFSANRFREGYRLIAPVRWVTHGEGGPYQDVAAPGGDLVLTWSRKDNANPVAVLLTGAKHVGGRLGAKVMHEKLQRKVHAASWPSDMRAAFAQADGKALYLDVTDSVASHGDIRTPQTGQLVWDMIAARAG
;
A
#
# COMPACT_ATOMS: atom_id res chain seq x y z
N MET A 1 -7.79 -33.17 -0.61
CA MET A 1 -6.44 -33.70 -0.85
C MET A 1 -5.78 -32.78 -1.86
N PHE A 2 -5.13 -31.70 -1.41
CA PHE A 2 -4.46 -30.75 -2.30
C PHE A 2 -3.18 -31.41 -2.81
N ALA A 3 -3.05 -31.56 -4.13
CA ALA A 3 -1.81 -32.01 -4.76
C ALA A 3 -0.67 -31.14 -4.23
N LYS A 4 0.48 -31.77 -3.91
CA LYS A 4 1.71 -31.03 -3.58
C LYS A 4 2.01 -30.11 -4.75
N ILE A 5 1.68 -28.83 -4.63
CA ILE A 5 2.20 -27.79 -5.52
C ILE A 5 3.72 -27.94 -5.43
N ASN A 6 4.39 -28.14 -6.57
CA ASN A 6 5.84 -28.19 -6.64
C ASN A 6 6.36 -26.85 -6.13
N ALA A 7 6.75 -26.80 -4.85
CA ALA A 7 7.34 -25.62 -4.26
C ALA A 7 8.77 -25.53 -4.80
N HIS A 8 9.01 -24.54 -5.63
CA HIS A 8 10.33 -24.23 -6.19
C HIS A 8 11.20 -23.49 -5.18
N VAL A 9 10.60 -22.74 -4.26
CA VAL A 9 11.29 -22.18 -3.09
C VAL A 9 11.42 -23.26 -1.99
N PRO A 10 12.64 -23.66 -1.58
CA PRO A 10 12.85 -24.68 -0.57
C PRO A 10 12.39 -24.22 0.82
N LYS A 11 11.68 -25.10 1.55
CA LYS A 11 11.33 -24.89 2.97
C LYS A 11 12.53 -24.55 3.87
N ALA A 12 13.73 -24.99 3.47
CA ALA A 12 14.96 -24.70 4.20
C ALA A 12 15.30 -23.19 4.17
N GLU A 13 15.07 -22.52 3.05
CA GLU A 13 15.35 -21.09 2.88
C GLU A 13 14.35 -20.23 3.66
N GLU A 14 13.06 -20.58 3.65
CA GLU A 14 12.07 -19.92 4.54
C GLU A 14 12.46 -20.05 6.01
N LYS A 15 12.83 -21.27 6.43
CA LYS A 15 13.25 -21.53 7.81
C LYS A 15 14.49 -20.72 8.18
N ALA A 16 15.41 -20.54 7.22
CA ALA A 16 16.59 -19.71 7.38
C ALA A 16 16.20 -18.23 7.57
N LEU A 17 15.28 -17.69 6.76
CA LEU A 17 14.71 -16.36 6.94
C LEU A 17 13.76 -16.25 8.15
N GLY A 18 13.38 -17.36 8.78
CA GLY A 18 12.52 -17.39 9.96
C GLY A 18 11.06 -17.11 9.65
N THR A 19 10.66 -17.37 8.41
CA THR A 19 9.30 -17.22 7.93
C THR A 19 8.62 -18.58 7.88
N SER A 20 7.29 -18.61 7.99
CA SER A 20 6.55 -19.83 8.25
C SER A 20 5.74 -20.27 7.05
N GLY A 21 6.33 -21.02 6.13
CA GLY A 21 5.69 -22.10 5.34
C GLY A 21 4.50 -21.77 4.44
N VAL A 22 4.06 -20.51 4.32
CA VAL A 22 2.92 -20.12 3.47
C VAL A 22 3.39 -19.57 2.11
N ILE A 23 4.51 -20.11 1.57
CA ILE A 23 5.01 -19.79 0.22
C ILE A 23 3.87 -19.74 -0.80
N GLY A 24 3.00 -20.75 -0.75
CA GLY A 24 1.89 -20.90 -1.68
C GLY A 24 0.89 -19.73 -1.69
N ARG A 25 0.96 -18.80 -0.73
CA ARG A 25 0.12 -17.60 -0.69
C ARG A 25 0.89 -16.31 -0.92
N TYR A 26 2.07 -16.11 -0.32
CA TYR A 26 2.76 -14.80 -0.36
C TYR A 26 3.90 -14.69 -1.37
N HIS A 27 4.49 -15.83 -1.74
CA HIS A 27 5.53 -15.93 -2.76
C HIS A 27 5.06 -16.84 -3.89
N ALA A 28 3.74 -16.89 -4.09
CA ALA A 28 3.12 -17.76 -5.07
C ALA A 28 3.68 -17.47 -6.47
N LEU A 29 3.97 -16.21 -6.80
CA LEU A 29 4.57 -15.83 -8.07
C LEU A 29 6.03 -16.30 -8.24
N LEU A 30 6.80 -16.51 -7.16
CA LEU A 30 8.13 -17.14 -7.28
C LEU A 30 8.05 -18.62 -7.61
N ASN A 31 6.89 -19.27 -7.42
CA ASN A 31 6.72 -20.71 -7.66
C ASN A 31 5.87 -21.01 -8.89
N THR A 32 4.88 -20.17 -9.17
CA THR A 32 3.94 -20.33 -10.26
C THR A 32 3.67 -18.97 -10.92
N PRO A 33 4.70 -18.34 -11.51
CA PRO A 33 4.62 -16.96 -12.03
C PRO A 33 3.59 -16.76 -13.15
N PHE A 34 3.21 -17.84 -13.82
CA PHE A 34 2.25 -17.84 -14.93
C PHE A 34 0.81 -18.17 -14.53
N SER A 35 0.55 -18.53 -13.27
CA SER A 35 -0.81 -18.91 -12.84
C SER A 35 -1.75 -17.71 -12.73
N HIS A 36 -1.26 -16.58 -12.23
CA HIS A 36 -2.02 -15.33 -12.13
C HIS A 36 -1.09 -14.16 -12.47
N PRO A 37 -0.71 -13.98 -13.75
CA PRO A 37 0.23 -12.94 -14.13
C PRO A 37 -0.40 -11.55 -13.99
N LEU A 38 0.45 -10.54 -13.80
CA LEU A 38 0.02 -9.16 -13.97
C LEU A 38 -0.34 -8.95 -15.44
N GLY A 39 -1.57 -8.52 -15.72
CA GLY A 39 -2.09 -8.32 -17.08
C GLY A 39 -1.61 -7.03 -17.77
N HIS A 40 -0.63 -6.35 -17.17
CA HIS A 40 -0.15 -5.03 -17.57
C HIS A 40 1.37 -4.93 -17.40
N PRO A 41 2.09 -4.18 -18.27
CA PRO A 41 3.50 -3.90 -18.05
C PRO A 41 3.72 -3.24 -16.69
N GLY A 42 4.69 -3.73 -15.93
CA GLY A 42 4.83 -3.28 -14.55
C GLY A 42 5.70 -4.13 -13.66
N TYR A 43 5.54 -3.92 -12.36
CA TYR A 43 6.38 -4.45 -11.30
C TYR A 43 5.53 -4.95 -10.15
N ILE A 44 5.90 -6.09 -9.55
CA ILE A 44 5.33 -6.58 -8.30
C ILE A 44 6.44 -6.63 -7.26
N ILE A 45 6.28 -5.83 -6.21
CA ILE A 45 7.14 -5.80 -5.03
C ILE A 45 6.54 -6.74 -3.99
N GLY A 46 7.16 -7.90 -3.81
CA GLY A 46 6.88 -8.81 -2.73
C GLY A 46 7.55 -8.34 -1.44
N ILE A 47 6.75 -8.23 -0.38
CA ILE A 47 7.20 -7.89 0.97
C ILE A 47 6.95 -9.10 1.87
N GLU A 48 7.87 -9.31 2.80
CA GLU A 48 7.79 -10.33 3.84
C GLU A 48 8.19 -9.76 5.20
N LYS A 49 7.80 -10.42 6.29
CA LYS A 49 8.19 -10.06 7.65
C LYS A 49 9.00 -11.18 8.28
N ALA A 50 10.26 -10.91 8.60
CA ALA A 50 11.23 -11.87 9.13
C ALA A 50 11.90 -11.36 10.41
N PRO A 51 12.33 -12.24 11.33
CA PRO A 51 13.19 -11.85 12.46
C PRO A 51 14.39 -11.04 11.99
N ARG A 52 14.72 -9.96 12.70
CA ARG A 52 15.78 -9.01 12.30
C ARG A 52 17.13 -9.67 12.06
N ASP A 53 17.55 -10.54 12.98
CA ASP A 53 18.78 -11.31 12.91
C ASP A 53 18.84 -12.16 11.63
N LYS A 54 17.72 -12.82 11.30
CA LYS A 54 17.60 -13.68 10.11
C LYS A 54 17.47 -12.90 8.79
N ALA A 55 16.86 -11.72 8.84
CA ALA A 55 16.75 -10.82 7.69
C ALA A 55 18.10 -10.15 7.33
N GLY A 56 19.14 -10.31 8.17
CA GLY A 56 20.39 -9.58 8.00
C GLY A 56 20.31 -8.12 8.42
N TYR A 57 19.35 -7.76 9.27
CA TYR A 57 19.16 -6.39 9.74
C TYR A 57 20.26 -6.01 10.74
N ARG A 58 21.10 -5.03 10.37
CA ARG A 58 22.29 -4.61 11.15
C ARG A 58 22.17 -3.22 11.79
N HIS A 59 20.97 -2.61 11.75
CA HIS A 59 20.77 -1.24 12.23
C HIS A 59 20.38 -1.14 13.71
N ASP A 60 20.46 -2.24 14.46
CA ASP A 60 20.35 -2.22 15.92
C ASP A 60 21.72 -1.92 16.54
N THR A 61 22.06 -0.64 16.64
CA THR A 61 23.36 -0.17 17.19
C THR A 61 23.32 0.00 18.71
N GLY A 62 23.06 -1.10 19.43
CA GLY A 62 23.22 -1.15 20.88
C GLY A 62 21.95 -0.81 21.68
N GLY A 63 20.78 -1.25 21.22
CA GLY A 63 19.55 -1.29 22.04
C GLY A 63 18.83 0.05 22.23
N THR A 64 19.28 1.14 21.60
CA THR A 64 18.64 2.46 21.69
C THR A 64 17.82 2.84 20.46
N ARG A 65 18.13 2.29 19.27
CA ARG A 65 17.40 2.56 18.03
C ARG A 65 16.78 1.29 17.49
N SER A 66 15.46 1.32 17.44
CA SER A 66 14.61 0.20 17.04
C SER A 66 14.27 0.13 15.55
N PHE A 67 14.71 1.11 14.77
CA PHE A 67 14.35 1.27 13.36
C PHE A 67 15.60 1.63 12.57
N ASP A 68 15.50 1.57 11.25
CA ASP A 68 16.63 1.84 10.36
C ASP A 68 16.89 3.34 10.29
N GLY A 69 17.76 3.81 11.18
CA GLY A 69 18.15 5.21 11.28
C GLY A 69 19.04 5.71 10.15
N THR A 70 19.36 4.88 9.16
CA THR A 70 20.03 5.32 7.92
C THR A 70 19.03 5.71 6.84
N ARG A 71 17.79 5.22 6.94
CA ARG A 71 16.72 5.45 5.96
C ARG A 71 15.58 6.28 6.52
N LEU A 72 15.26 6.08 7.79
CA LEU A 72 14.14 6.69 8.46
C LEU A 72 14.61 7.66 9.55
N THR A 73 13.76 8.62 9.85
CA THR A 73 13.89 9.52 10.98
C THR A 73 12.59 9.49 11.77
N GLU A 74 12.71 9.46 13.09
CA GLU A 74 11.54 9.59 13.95
C GLU A 74 10.88 10.98 13.76
N PRO A 75 9.55 11.14 13.89
CA PRO A 75 8.93 12.46 13.87
C PRO A 75 9.60 13.41 14.88
N ILE A 76 10.12 14.54 14.41
CA ILE A 76 10.75 15.56 15.26
C ILE A 76 10.02 16.91 15.23
N ALA A 77 9.27 17.20 14.17
CA ALA A 77 8.55 18.46 14.00
C ALA A 77 7.24 18.44 14.79
N LEU A 78 6.93 19.55 15.47
CA LEU A 78 5.61 19.72 16.07
C LEU A 78 4.55 19.75 14.96
N PRO A 79 3.44 19.00 15.10
CA PRO A 79 2.30 19.11 14.19
C PRO A 79 1.72 20.52 14.19
N ARG A 80 0.86 20.87 13.22
CA ARG A 80 0.23 22.21 13.17
C ARG A 80 -0.56 22.59 14.42
N SER A 81 -1.02 21.62 15.20
CA SER A 81 -1.65 21.88 16.50
C SER A 81 -0.71 22.58 17.49
N GLY A 82 0.61 22.53 17.25
CA GLY A 82 1.64 23.02 18.16
C GLY A 82 1.77 22.20 19.44
N ALA A 83 0.98 21.13 19.59
CA ALA A 83 0.89 20.38 20.83
C ALA A 83 1.98 19.31 20.89
N GLN A 84 2.87 19.39 21.89
CA GLN A 84 3.88 18.36 22.17
C GLN A 84 3.24 16.97 22.32
N SER A 85 2.05 16.91 22.90
CA SER A 85 1.29 15.68 23.05
C SER A 85 0.94 14.98 21.74
N ASP A 86 0.80 15.72 20.64
CA ASP A 86 0.52 15.13 19.33
C ASP A 86 1.81 14.58 18.71
N LEU A 87 2.93 15.29 18.84
CA LEU A 87 4.25 14.78 18.48
C LEU A 87 4.59 13.50 19.24
N ASP A 88 4.36 13.46 20.55
CA ASP A 88 4.61 12.27 21.38
C ASP A 88 3.78 11.07 20.92
N GLN A 89 2.54 11.30 20.48
CA GLN A 89 1.68 10.25 19.92
C GLN A 89 2.17 9.76 18.55
N GLN A 90 2.64 10.66 17.70
CA GLN A 90 3.25 10.29 16.42
C GLN A 90 4.53 9.47 16.63
N LYS A 91 5.40 9.87 17.56
CA LYS A 91 6.59 9.12 17.97
C LYS A 91 6.23 7.74 18.50
N ALA A 92 5.26 7.65 19.40
CA ALA A 92 4.81 6.38 19.96
C ALA A 92 4.25 5.44 18.87
N ALA A 93 3.45 5.96 17.94
CA ALA A 93 2.93 5.18 16.82
C ALA A 93 4.04 4.73 15.85
N PHE A 94 4.99 5.62 15.53
CA PHE A 94 6.15 5.30 14.71
C PHE A 94 6.99 4.19 15.36
N ARG A 95 7.36 4.32 16.63
CA ARG A 95 8.10 3.29 17.37
C ARG A 95 7.33 1.99 17.45
N ARG A 96 6.02 2.02 17.70
CA ARG A 96 5.20 0.80 17.77
C ARG A 96 5.22 0.04 16.44
N ALA A 97 5.11 0.74 15.32
CA ALA A 97 5.14 0.12 13.99
C ALA A 97 6.55 -0.34 13.58
N THR A 98 7.60 0.37 13.98
CA THR A 98 8.97 0.14 13.49
C THR A 98 9.90 -0.58 14.47
N ASN A 99 9.51 -0.76 15.73
CA ASN A 99 10.25 -1.48 16.78
C ASN A 99 9.70 -2.90 17.03
N ASP A 100 9.39 -3.62 15.95
CA ASP A 100 8.99 -5.02 16.06
C ASP A 100 10.25 -5.91 16.06
N PRO A 101 10.31 -7.02 16.83
CA PRO A 101 11.41 -7.99 16.75
C PRO A 101 11.64 -8.59 15.35
N LYS A 102 10.63 -8.48 14.48
CA LYS A 102 10.70 -8.76 13.05
C LYS A 102 10.68 -7.47 12.24
N VAL A 103 11.23 -7.52 11.04
CA VAL A 103 11.29 -6.38 10.12
C VAL A 103 10.65 -6.74 8.78
N MET A 104 9.98 -5.75 8.17
CA MET A 104 9.54 -5.84 6.79
C MET A 104 10.73 -5.74 5.83
N LEU A 105 10.83 -6.67 4.88
CA LEU A 105 11.86 -6.69 3.85
C LEU A 105 11.25 -6.96 2.46
N VAL A 106 11.92 -6.49 1.41
CA VAL A 106 11.56 -6.82 0.04
C VAL A 106 12.05 -8.23 -0.28
N SER A 107 11.12 -9.18 -0.33
CA SER A 107 11.41 -10.59 -0.58
C SER A 107 11.67 -10.86 -2.05
N HIS A 108 11.02 -10.11 -2.95
CA HIS A 108 11.25 -10.23 -4.39
C HIS A 108 10.71 -9.02 -5.14
N ILE A 109 11.25 -8.78 -6.34
CA ILE A 109 10.71 -7.83 -7.30
C ILE A 109 10.58 -8.56 -8.63
N LEU A 110 9.35 -8.65 -9.14
CA LEU A 110 9.08 -9.20 -10.48
C LEU A 110 8.80 -8.05 -11.44
N ARG A 111 9.41 -8.07 -12.62
CA ARG A 111 9.11 -7.18 -13.75
C ARG A 111 8.28 -7.95 -14.77
N TYR A 112 7.20 -7.34 -15.25
CA TYR A 112 6.36 -7.85 -16.32
C TYR A 112 6.56 -6.95 -17.54
N ALA A 113 7.21 -7.47 -18.57
CA ALA A 113 7.55 -6.71 -19.78
C ALA A 113 7.03 -7.42 -21.04
N PRO A 114 6.74 -6.69 -22.13
CA PRO A 114 6.39 -7.30 -23.42
C PRO A 114 7.42 -8.32 -23.89
N ILE A 115 6.96 -9.45 -24.41
CA ILE A 115 7.82 -10.48 -25.00
C ILE A 115 8.42 -9.93 -26.30
N GLU A 116 9.74 -9.99 -26.44
CA GLU A 116 10.41 -9.56 -27.67
C GLU A 116 9.96 -10.45 -28.85
N GLY A 117 9.43 -9.83 -29.90
CA GLY A 117 8.92 -10.54 -31.08
C GLY A 117 7.67 -11.39 -30.86
N GLY A 118 7.02 -11.30 -29.70
CA GLY A 118 5.84 -12.10 -29.34
C GLY A 118 4.66 -11.28 -28.82
N GLU A 119 3.55 -11.97 -28.56
CA GLU A 119 2.38 -11.38 -27.88
C GLU A 119 2.43 -11.66 -26.38
N GLY A 120 1.98 -10.68 -25.58
CA GLY A 120 1.84 -10.84 -24.14
C GLY A 120 3.01 -10.29 -23.32
N LEU A 121 3.06 -10.69 -22.04
CA LEU A 121 4.04 -10.24 -21.06
C LEU A 121 4.78 -11.45 -20.48
N ALA A 122 6.09 -11.34 -20.34
CA ALA A 122 6.91 -12.27 -19.58
C ALA A 122 7.27 -11.68 -18.22
N PRO A 123 7.08 -12.44 -17.12
CA PRO A 123 7.66 -12.10 -15.84
C PRO A 123 9.18 -12.37 -15.86
N ASP A 124 9.93 -11.48 -15.24
CA ASP A 124 11.35 -11.56 -14.99
C ASP A 124 11.62 -11.21 -13.52
N VAL A 125 12.63 -11.83 -12.91
CA VAL A 125 12.97 -11.58 -11.50
C VAL A 125 14.08 -10.53 -11.47
N LEU A 126 13.81 -9.38 -10.87
CA LEU A 126 14.84 -8.37 -10.61
C LEU A 126 15.53 -8.57 -9.26
N HIS A 127 14.83 -9.21 -8.34
CA HIS A 127 15.31 -9.50 -7.00
C HIS A 127 14.54 -10.67 -6.40
N SER A 128 15.24 -11.46 -5.61
CA SER A 128 14.67 -12.50 -4.76
C SER A 128 15.53 -12.56 -3.48
N ALA A 129 14.92 -12.78 -2.32
CA ALA A 129 15.61 -13.13 -1.08
C ALA A 129 15.89 -14.64 -0.98
N TYR A 130 15.38 -15.40 -1.95
CA TYR A 130 15.48 -16.86 -2.06
C TYR A 130 16.44 -17.23 -3.19
N SER A 131 17.25 -18.26 -3.00
CA SER A 131 18.21 -18.72 -4.00
C SER A 131 17.61 -19.67 -5.02
N HIS A 132 16.38 -20.15 -4.83
CA HIS A 132 15.68 -21.01 -5.78
C HIS A 132 14.25 -20.54 -6.02
N SER A 133 13.82 -20.56 -7.29
CA SER A 133 12.46 -20.21 -7.71
C SER A 133 12.10 -20.94 -9.01
N ALA A 134 10.88 -20.73 -9.51
CA ALA A 134 10.47 -21.19 -10.83
C ALA A 134 11.26 -20.51 -11.97
N PHE A 135 12.00 -19.44 -11.66
CA PHE A 135 12.88 -18.73 -12.59
C PHE A 135 14.32 -19.23 -12.57
N GLY A 136 14.61 -20.30 -11.82
CA GLY A 136 15.95 -20.85 -11.66
C GLY A 136 16.62 -20.45 -10.35
N THR A 137 17.95 -20.56 -10.34
CA THR A 137 18.81 -20.30 -9.17
C THR A 137 19.32 -18.86 -9.16
N TRP A 138 19.42 -18.29 -7.97
CA TRP A 138 19.85 -16.92 -7.72
C TRP A 138 20.97 -16.90 -6.68
N ASP A 139 22.04 -16.18 -6.98
CA ASP A 139 23.13 -15.95 -6.03
C ASP A 139 22.67 -14.94 -4.98
N ASN A 140 22.15 -15.46 -3.87
CA ASN A 140 21.71 -14.67 -2.74
C ASN A 140 22.45 -15.06 -1.48
N GLU A 141 22.99 -14.08 -0.77
CA GLU A 141 23.52 -14.27 0.58
C GLU A 141 22.35 -14.23 1.58
N PRO A 142 21.97 -15.36 2.21
CA PRO A 142 20.77 -15.45 3.04
C PRO A 142 20.78 -14.51 4.27
N GLY A 143 21.96 -14.00 4.65
CA GLY A 143 22.15 -13.09 5.78
C GLY A 143 22.16 -11.59 5.42
N ASN A 144 21.77 -11.21 4.21
CA ASN A 144 21.73 -9.81 3.76
C ASN A 144 20.41 -9.41 3.06
N ALA A 145 19.35 -10.21 3.23
CA ALA A 145 18.08 -10.05 2.51
C ALA A 145 17.45 -8.65 2.68
N TYR A 146 17.56 -8.06 3.89
CA TYR A 146 17.04 -6.72 4.16
C TYR A 146 17.73 -5.64 3.30
N GLU A 147 19.06 -5.56 3.33
CA GLU A 147 19.80 -4.57 2.54
C GLU A 147 19.71 -4.84 1.04
N ALA A 148 19.80 -6.11 0.63
CA ALA A 148 19.66 -6.49 -0.78
C ALA A 148 18.30 -6.06 -1.35
N GLY A 149 17.23 -6.20 -0.56
CA GLY A 149 15.89 -5.73 -0.92
C GLY A 149 15.81 -4.22 -1.11
N TRP A 150 16.45 -3.43 -0.24
CA TRP A 150 16.53 -1.98 -0.40
C TRP A 150 17.33 -1.56 -1.65
N GLN A 151 18.49 -2.17 -1.87
CA GLN A 151 19.29 -1.92 -3.07
C GLN A 151 18.53 -2.31 -4.35
N ALA A 152 17.71 -3.37 -4.29
CA ALA A 152 16.87 -3.76 -5.41
C ALA A 152 15.79 -2.72 -5.74
N LEU A 153 15.19 -2.07 -4.73
CA LEU A 153 14.27 -0.94 -4.96
C LEU A 153 14.98 0.21 -5.68
N ASP A 154 16.21 0.53 -5.30
CA ASP A 154 16.98 1.59 -5.95
C ASP A 154 17.31 1.24 -7.41
N ARG A 155 17.71 -0.01 -7.69
CA ARG A 155 17.94 -0.49 -9.06
C ARG A 155 16.66 -0.50 -9.90
N MET A 156 15.51 -0.82 -9.29
CA MET A 156 14.22 -0.85 -9.97
C MET A 156 13.86 0.50 -10.61
N GLN A 157 14.31 1.63 -10.02
CA GLN A 157 14.09 2.96 -10.60
C GLN A 157 14.66 3.08 -12.03
N GLY A 158 15.90 2.63 -12.25
CA GLY A 158 16.54 2.67 -13.57
C GLY A 158 15.78 1.81 -14.57
N GLN A 159 15.40 0.59 -14.16
CA GLN A 159 14.65 -0.33 -15.02
C GLN A 159 13.27 0.22 -15.42
N ILE A 160 12.58 0.94 -14.51
CA ILE A 160 11.31 1.61 -14.81
C ILE A 160 11.51 2.69 -15.88
N LEU A 161 12.58 3.49 -15.79
CA LEU A 161 12.87 4.53 -16.79
C LEU A 161 13.14 3.92 -18.17
N ASP A 162 13.90 2.83 -18.22
CA ASP A 162 14.17 2.09 -19.46
C ASP A 162 12.89 1.53 -20.08
N ASP A 163 11.99 0.98 -19.25
CA ASP A 163 10.69 0.46 -19.71
C ASP A 163 9.79 1.56 -20.27
N ILE A 164 9.78 2.74 -19.63
CA ILE A 164 9.02 3.90 -20.10
C ILE A 164 9.58 4.38 -21.44
N ALA A 165 10.90 4.47 -21.57
CA ALA A 165 11.56 4.86 -22.82
C ALA A 165 11.27 3.85 -23.94
N ALA A 166 11.38 2.54 -23.67
CA ALA A 166 11.09 1.48 -24.62
C ALA A 166 9.61 1.48 -25.05
N ALA A 167 8.68 1.68 -24.12
CA ALA A 167 7.25 1.80 -24.45
C ALA A 167 6.97 2.99 -25.37
N LYS A 168 7.60 4.14 -25.12
CA LYS A 168 7.53 5.32 -25.99
C LYS A 168 8.10 5.03 -27.39
N ALA A 169 9.28 4.40 -27.47
CA ALA A 169 9.93 4.04 -28.74
C ALA A 169 9.08 3.08 -29.59
N ARG A 170 8.33 2.18 -28.96
CA ARG A 170 7.40 1.25 -29.62
C ARG A 170 6.05 1.87 -30.02
N GLY A 171 5.84 3.18 -29.83
CA GLY A 171 4.58 3.84 -30.14
C GLY A 171 3.45 3.57 -29.15
N HIS A 172 3.75 2.94 -28.01
CA HIS A 172 2.80 2.63 -26.94
C HIS A 172 3.23 3.31 -25.62
N PRO A 173 3.37 4.64 -25.59
CA PRO A 173 3.82 5.33 -24.39
C PRO A 173 2.85 5.12 -23.23
N PHE A 174 3.39 5.00 -22.02
CA PHE A 174 2.59 5.05 -20.81
C PHE A 174 1.96 6.44 -20.65
N THR A 175 0.82 6.46 -19.97
CA THR A 175 0.06 7.68 -19.67
C THR A 175 0.18 8.08 -18.19
N HIS A 176 0.38 7.10 -17.32
CA HIS A 176 0.39 7.24 -15.87
C HIS A 176 1.29 6.17 -15.24
N ILE A 177 1.62 6.34 -13.97
CA ILE A 177 2.16 5.27 -13.13
C ILE A 177 1.07 4.90 -12.11
N ALA A 178 0.62 3.65 -12.10
CA ALA A 178 -0.36 3.18 -11.13
C ALA A 178 0.35 2.41 -10.01
N PHE A 179 0.31 2.94 -8.78
CA PHE A 179 0.96 2.32 -7.61
C PHE A 179 -0.10 1.72 -6.68
N LEU A 180 -0.20 0.39 -6.61
CA LEU A 180 -1.34 -0.29 -5.99
C LEU A 180 -0.95 -1.11 -4.75
N ALA A 181 -1.82 -1.12 -3.74
CA ALA A 181 -1.74 -2.02 -2.59
C ALA A 181 -3.11 -2.50 -2.13
N MET A 182 -3.23 -3.81 -1.88
CA MET A 182 -4.44 -4.42 -1.34
C MET A 182 -4.37 -4.65 0.16
N GLY A 183 -5.54 -4.82 0.76
CA GLY A 183 -5.71 -4.91 2.22
C GLY A 183 -5.48 -6.29 2.82
N TRP A 184 -6.01 -6.44 4.03
CA TRP A 184 -5.89 -7.63 4.86
C TRP A 184 -6.54 -8.86 4.22
N ASN A 185 -5.98 -10.04 4.46
CA ASN A 185 -6.44 -11.33 3.98
C ASN A 185 -6.45 -11.52 2.45
N ASN A 186 -5.59 -10.80 1.72
CA ASN A 186 -5.32 -11.07 0.31
C ASN A 186 -4.00 -11.83 0.21
N ASP A 187 -4.05 -13.01 -0.40
CA ASP A 187 -2.83 -13.63 -0.90
C ASP A 187 -2.32 -12.88 -2.15
N GLN A 188 -1.15 -13.27 -2.64
CA GLN A 188 -0.52 -12.61 -3.77
C GLN A 188 -1.35 -12.70 -5.05
N PHE A 189 -2.05 -13.82 -5.29
CA PHE A 189 -2.88 -13.99 -6.47
C PHE A 189 -4.15 -13.14 -6.40
N GLU A 190 -4.82 -13.13 -5.26
CA GLU A 190 -5.99 -12.29 -5.06
C GLU A 190 -5.65 -10.80 -5.21
N ALA A 191 -4.46 -10.38 -4.75
CA ALA A 191 -3.98 -9.03 -4.97
C ALA A 191 -3.80 -8.71 -6.47
N LEU A 192 -3.19 -9.61 -7.24
CA LEU A 192 -2.99 -9.43 -8.69
C LEU A 192 -4.31 -9.42 -9.45
N ASP A 193 -5.26 -10.29 -9.12
CA ASP A 193 -6.60 -10.28 -9.71
C ASP A 193 -7.31 -8.94 -9.48
N ARG A 194 -7.17 -8.36 -8.29
CA ARG A 194 -7.71 -7.04 -7.95
C ARG A 194 -6.99 -5.93 -8.71
N TYR A 195 -5.66 -5.98 -8.84
CA TYR A 195 -4.90 -5.02 -9.65
C TYR A 195 -5.35 -5.05 -11.11
N ASN A 196 -5.43 -6.25 -11.69
CA ASN A 196 -5.88 -6.47 -13.06
C ASN A 196 -7.31 -5.95 -13.26
N ALA A 197 -8.24 -6.27 -12.37
CA ALA A 197 -9.63 -5.81 -12.46
C ALA A 197 -9.74 -4.28 -12.40
N ILE A 198 -9.07 -3.64 -11.43
CA ILE A 198 -9.10 -2.17 -11.26
C ILE A 198 -8.55 -1.51 -12.53
N VAL A 199 -7.37 -1.92 -13.00
CA VAL A 199 -6.73 -1.29 -14.17
C VAL A 199 -7.51 -1.56 -15.45
N HIS A 200 -8.01 -2.78 -15.65
CA HIS A 200 -8.86 -3.14 -16.79
C HIS A 200 -10.13 -2.30 -16.85
N HIS A 201 -10.88 -2.20 -15.75
CA HIS A 201 -12.12 -1.43 -15.72
C HIS A 201 -11.87 0.08 -15.83
N THR A 202 -10.81 0.60 -15.22
CA THR A 202 -10.40 2.01 -15.38
C THR A 202 -10.04 2.32 -16.84
N ARG A 203 -9.33 1.41 -17.52
CA ARG A 203 -9.03 1.55 -18.95
C ARG A 203 -10.28 1.58 -19.82
N ARG A 204 -11.24 0.70 -19.54
CA ARG A 204 -12.53 0.69 -20.27
C ARG A 204 -13.33 1.98 -20.05
N ALA A 205 -13.35 2.50 -18.83
CA ALA A 205 -13.97 3.77 -18.51
C ALA A 205 -13.32 4.94 -19.29
N ALA A 206 -11.99 4.96 -19.35
CA ALA A 206 -11.25 5.95 -20.15
C ALA A 206 -11.61 5.86 -21.64
N GLN A 207 -11.61 4.65 -22.20
CA GLN A 207 -11.94 4.41 -23.61
C GLN A 207 -13.37 4.84 -23.95
N ALA A 208 -14.33 4.58 -23.06
CA ALA A 208 -15.71 5.01 -23.23
C ALA A 208 -15.86 6.54 -23.30
N GLN A 209 -14.90 7.28 -22.74
CA GLN A 209 -14.83 8.75 -22.82
C GLN A 209 -13.87 9.24 -23.92
N GLY A 210 -13.42 8.37 -24.83
CA GLY A 210 -12.49 8.73 -25.90
C GLY A 210 -11.06 9.05 -25.42
N GLN A 211 -10.71 8.67 -24.20
CA GLN A 211 -9.42 8.94 -23.57
C GLN A 211 -8.56 7.68 -23.48
N ARG A 212 -7.25 7.86 -23.28
CA ARG A 212 -6.29 6.76 -23.12
C ARG A 212 -5.88 6.61 -21.66
N PHE A 213 -6.01 5.39 -21.12
CA PHE A 213 -5.41 4.99 -19.86
C PHE A 213 -4.57 3.72 -20.04
N HIS A 214 -3.27 3.95 -20.18
CA HIS A 214 -2.24 2.92 -20.33
C HIS A 214 -1.18 3.15 -19.25
N PRO A 215 -1.41 2.67 -18.01
CA PRO A 215 -0.45 2.88 -16.93
C PRO A 215 0.69 1.86 -16.96
N LEU A 216 1.87 2.26 -16.48
CA LEU A 216 2.85 1.33 -15.93
C LEU A 216 2.40 0.98 -14.51
N VAL A 217 2.29 -0.30 -14.18
CA VAL A 217 1.74 -0.76 -12.90
C VAL A 217 2.86 -1.10 -11.92
N ILE A 218 2.77 -0.66 -10.67
CA ILE A 218 3.64 -1.08 -9.56
C ILE A 218 2.72 -1.59 -8.44
N GLY A 219 2.73 -2.89 -8.15
CA GLY A 219 1.91 -3.49 -7.10
C GLY A 219 2.75 -3.88 -5.88
N ILE A 220 2.25 -3.61 -4.67
CA ILE A 220 2.83 -4.17 -3.43
C ILE A 220 2.02 -5.39 -3.00
N THR A 221 2.71 -6.49 -2.71
CA THR A 221 2.12 -7.68 -2.09
C THR A 221 2.84 -7.94 -0.78
N TRP A 222 2.11 -8.23 0.28
CA TRP A 222 2.66 -8.26 1.64
C TRP A 222 1.95 -9.33 2.48
N PRO A 223 2.50 -9.77 3.62
CA PRO A 223 1.99 -10.92 4.35
C PRO A 223 0.71 -10.56 5.11
N SER A 224 -0.41 -10.47 4.38
CA SER A 224 -1.67 -9.93 4.90
C SER A 224 -2.64 -11.01 5.38
N VAL A 225 -2.44 -12.30 5.11
CA VAL A 225 -3.27 -13.40 5.65
C VAL A 225 -2.80 -13.78 7.07
N TRP A 226 -3.67 -14.31 7.93
CA TRP A 226 -3.31 -14.93 9.22
C TRP A 226 -3.88 -16.36 9.25
N GLY A 227 -3.11 -17.32 9.74
CA GLY A 227 -3.59 -18.68 10.01
C GLY A 227 -3.59 -19.64 8.81
N GLY A 228 -3.11 -20.86 9.05
CA GLY A 228 -3.34 -22.01 8.17
C GLY A 228 -4.81 -22.45 8.25
N THR A 229 -5.27 -23.17 7.23
CA THR A 229 -6.63 -23.72 7.14
C THR A 229 -6.87 -24.75 8.25
N SER A 230 -7.25 -24.31 9.45
CA SER A 230 -7.77 -25.19 10.52
C SER A 230 -9.29 -25.08 10.58
N VAL A 231 -9.96 -26.21 10.80
CA VAL A 231 -11.37 -26.49 10.48
C VAL A 231 -12.36 -25.94 11.51
N VAL A 232 -11.97 -24.96 12.34
CA VAL A 232 -12.82 -24.41 13.41
C VAL A 232 -13.07 -22.92 13.17
N ASP A 233 -14.11 -22.62 12.38
CA ASP A 233 -14.47 -21.30 11.83
C ASP A 233 -14.69 -20.21 12.91
N LEU A 234 -15.11 -20.59 14.14
CA LEU A 234 -15.34 -19.63 15.23
C LEU A 234 -14.03 -19.19 15.93
N ALA A 235 -13.11 -20.12 16.16
CA ALA A 235 -11.81 -19.83 16.74
C ALA A 235 -10.93 -19.02 15.78
N ASN A 236 -10.98 -19.34 14.47
CA ASN A 236 -10.33 -18.53 13.45
C ASN A 236 -10.90 -17.11 13.41
N ARG A 237 -12.23 -16.91 13.42
CA ARG A 237 -12.81 -15.55 13.46
C ARG A 237 -12.31 -14.75 14.67
N ALA A 238 -12.29 -15.34 15.87
CA ALA A 238 -11.78 -14.69 17.08
C ALA A 238 -10.25 -14.41 17.02
N LEU A 239 -9.45 -15.33 16.47
CA LEU A 239 -8.00 -15.16 16.27
C LEU A 239 -7.67 -14.14 15.18
N HIS A 240 -8.44 -14.11 14.09
CA HIS A 240 -8.33 -13.10 13.04
C HIS A 240 -8.54 -11.71 13.66
N ILE A 241 -9.56 -11.57 14.50
CA ILE A 241 -9.88 -10.33 15.19
C ILE A 241 -8.72 -9.84 16.10
N GLY A 242 -8.07 -10.73 16.85
CA GLY A 242 -6.91 -10.37 17.70
C GLY A 242 -5.66 -9.94 16.93
N SER A 243 -5.57 -10.30 15.65
CA SER A 243 -4.43 -9.94 14.80
C SER A 243 -4.55 -8.58 14.10
N TYR A 244 -5.70 -7.91 14.20
CA TYR A 244 -5.91 -6.62 13.57
C TYR A 244 -4.84 -5.58 13.97
N PRO A 245 -4.52 -5.35 15.26
CA PRO A 245 -3.51 -4.36 15.65
C PRO A 245 -2.13 -4.65 15.04
N VAL A 246 -1.74 -5.92 14.99
CA VAL A 246 -0.47 -6.35 14.37
C VAL A 246 -0.47 -6.02 12.89
N LYS A 247 -1.55 -6.32 12.15
CA LYS A 247 -1.65 -6.04 10.71
C LYS A 247 -1.78 -4.55 10.39
N ALA A 248 -2.39 -3.82 11.30
CA ALA A 248 -2.46 -2.37 11.30
C ALA A 248 -1.05 -1.76 11.42
N ASP A 249 -0.25 -2.24 12.36
CA ASP A 249 1.13 -1.79 12.56
C ASP A 249 2.05 -2.28 11.42
N ASP A 250 1.87 -3.50 10.89
CA ASP A 250 2.54 -4.00 9.68
C ASP A 250 2.32 -3.08 8.47
N ALA A 251 1.06 -2.68 8.22
CA ALA A 251 0.72 -1.77 7.13
C ALA A 251 1.33 -0.38 7.34
N ASP A 252 1.43 0.08 8.59
CA ASP A 252 2.12 1.33 8.92
C ASP A 252 3.64 1.20 8.78
N GLU A 253 4.25 0.07 9.17
CA GLU A 253 5.68 -0.22 9.02
C GLU A 253 6.09 -0.14 7.54
N ILE A 254 5.33 -0.81 6.66
CA ILE A 254 5.52 -0.73 5.21
C ILE A 254 5.29 0.70 4.71
N GLY A 255 4.25 1.36 5.23
CA GLY A 255 3.92 2.74 4.91
C GLY A 255 4.98 3.75 5.36
N TYR A 256 5.74 3.49 6.43
CA TYR A 256 6.86 4.34 6.86
C TYR A 256 8.13 4.05 6.07
N GLY A 257 8.37 2.77 5.73
CA GLY A 257 9.55 2.29 5.03
C GLY A 257 9.36 2.10 3.52
N ILE A 258 9.16 0.86 3.07
CA ILE A 258 9.21 0.45 1.66
C ILE A 258 8.24 1.26 0.77
N ALA A 259 6.96 1.37 1.16
CA ALA A 259 5.99 2.12 0.35
C ALA A 259 6.27 3.63 0.35
N ASN A 260 6.81 4.17 1.46
CA ASN A 260 7.27 5.55 1.52
C ASN A 260 8.44 5.79 0.56
N HIS A 261 9.40 4.88 0.50
CA HIS A 261 10.54 4.98 -0.40
C HIS A 261 10.12 4.98 -1.86
N VAL A 262 9.24 4.04 -2.23
CA VAL A 262 8.68 4.03 -3.60
C VAL A 262 7.93 5.33 -3.87
N MET A 263 7.03 5.75 -2.98
CA MET A 263 6.18 6.93 -3.19
C MET A 263 6.93 8.26 -3.15
N ASN A 264 7.92 8.43 -2.28
CA ASN A 264 8.50 9.73 -1.95
C ASN A 264 10.00 9.85 -2.24
N ALA A 265 10.66 8.79 -2.71
CA ALA A 265 12.02 8.87 -3.27
C ALA A 265 12.05 8.46 -4.75
N ILE A 266 11.53 7.28 -5.08
CA ILE A 266 11.63 6.70 -6.43
C ILE A 266 10.68 7.39 -7.42
N LEU A 267 9.38 7.38 -7.14
CA LEU A 267 8.38 7.91 -8.06
C LEU A 267 8.58 9.40 -8.40
N PRO A 268 8.87 10.32 -7.45
CA PRO A 268 9.14 11.72 -7.78
C PRO A 268 10.25 11.90 -8.82
N HIS A 269 11.29 11.06 -8.77
CA HIS A 269 12.38 11.09 -9.75
C HIS A 269 11.90 10.67 -11.14
N ILE A 270 11.11 9.60 -11.23
CA ILE A 270 10.54 9.13 -12.48
C ILE A 270 9.58 10.17 -13.07
N GLU A 271 8.71 10.77 -12.25
CA GLU A 271 7.79 11.83 -12.68
C GLU A 271 8.55 13.04 -13.23
N ALA A 272 9.63 13.46 -12.57
CA ALA A 272 10.45 14.58 -13.01
C ALA A 272 11.13 14.33 -14.37
N GLN A 273 11.49 13.08 -14.68
CA GLN A 273 12.14 12.73 -15.96
C GLN A 273 11.15 12.46 -17.10
N THR A 274 9.97 11.93 -16.78
CA THR A 274 9.04 11.38 -17.78
C THR A 274 7.79 12.22 -17.98
N GLY A 275 7.47 13.09 -17.02
CA GLY A 275 6.21 13.84 -16.97
C GLY A 275 4.98 12.98 -16.66
N LEU A 276 5.14 11.67 -16.44
CA LEU A 276 4.04 10.81 -16.01
C LEU A 276 3.61 11.19 -14.61
N ARG A 277 2.31 11.07 -14.31
CA ARG A 277 1.77 11.28 -12.96
C ARG A 277 1.54 9.95 -12.25
N THR A 278 1.89 9.88 -10.97
CA THR A 278 1.53 8.76 -10.10
C THR A 278 0.06 8.82 -9.67
N ILE A 279 -0.64 7.70 -9.85
CA ILE A 279 -1.95 7.40 -9.25
C ILE A 279 -1.74 6.27 -8.24
N ALA A 280 -1.77 6.59 -6.95
CA ALA A 280 -1.58 5.61 -5.88
C ALA A 280 -2.94 5.11 -5.39
N ILE A 281 -3.22 3.81 -5.49
CA ILE A 281 -4.51 3.22 -5.17
C ILE A 281 -4.33 2.18 -4.07
N GLY A 282 -4.91 2.44 -2.90
CA GLY A 282 -4.94 1.50 -1.80
C GLY A 282 -6.35 1.06 -1.48
N HIS A 283 -6.58 -0.24 -1.27
CA HIS A 283 -7.86 -0.75 -0.74
C HIS A 283 -7.70 -1.22 0.70
N SER A 284 -8.66 -0.91 1.58
CA SER A 284 -8.67 -1.45 2.96
C SER A 284 -7.36 -1.14 3.71
N MET A 285 -6.60 -2.14 4.19
CA MET A 285 -5.28 -1.92 4.79
C MET A 285 -4.21 -1.45 3.78
N GLY A 286 -4.40 -1.71 2.48
CA GLY A 286 -3.59 -1.09 1.43
C GLY A 286 -3.83 0.42 1.34
N ALA A 287 -5.05 0.90 1.62
CA ALA A 287 -5.33 2.34 1.76
C ALA A 287 -4.62 2.92 2.98
N ARG A 288 -4.58 2.18 4.11
CA ARG A 288 -3.81 2.55 5.31
C ARG A 288 -2.33 2.69 4.98
N MET A 289 -1.76 1.70 4.29
CA MET A 289 -0.36 1.70 3.85
C MET A 289 -0.06 2.88 2.92
N MET A 290 -0.87 3.11 1.88
CA MET A 290 -0.64 4.17 0.91
C MET A 290 -0.81 5.57 1.51
N THR A 291 -1.83 5.79 2.33
CA THR A 291 -2.00 7.07 3.04
C THR A 291 -0.91 7.27 4.09
N ARG A 292 -0.44 6.21 4.74
CA ARG A 292 0.73 6.29 5.61
C ARG A 292 1.97 6.73 4.84
N ALA A 293 2.27 6.09 3.70
CA ALA A 293 3.37 6.49 2.83
C ALA A 293 3.25 7.95 2.40
N TYR A 294 2.06 8.35 1.95
CA TYR A 294 1.77 9.73 1.56
C TYR A 294 2.14 10.72 2.67
N TYR A 295 1.65 10.53 3.90
CA TYR A 295 1.93 11.45 5.01
C TYR A 295 3.28 11.25 5.71
N SER A 296 4.14 10.34 5.23
CA SER A 296 5.43 10.03 5.88
C SER A 296 6.65 10.52 5.09
N ALA A 297 6.46 11.33 4.05
CA ALA A 297 7.56 11.83 3.21
C ALA A 297 8.70 12.45 4.04
N ASP A 298 8.37 13.21 5.09
CA ASP A 298 9.34 13.90 5.95
C ASP A 298 10.12 12.98 6.91
N LEU A 299 9.69 11.72 7.02
CA LEU A 299 10.34 10.71 7.84
C LEU A 299 11.37 9.90 7.04
N LEU A 300 11.43 10.09 5.71
CA LEU A 300 12.37 9.43 4.83
C LEU A 300 13.60 10.31 4.58
N GLN A 301 14.80 9.80 4.87
CA GLN A 301 16.04 10.55 4.67
C GLN A 301 16.33 10.83 3.20
N ALA A 302 16.02 9.88 2.32
CA ALA A 302 16.23 9.97 0.88
C ALA A 302 15.05 10.63 0.13
N ARG A 303 14.17 11.38 0.82
CA ARG A 303 12.98 11.98 0.18
C ARG A 303 13.37 12.92 -0.97
N VAL A 304 12.58 12.88 -2.03
CA VAL A 304 12.72 13.75 -3.21
C VAL A 304 11.50 14.66 -3.29
N ALA A 305 11.75 15.97 -3.38
CA ALA A 305 10.67 16.95 -3.55
C ALA A 305 9.93 16.71 -4.87
N ARG A 306 8.60 16.58 -4.81
CA ARG A 306 7.75 16.47 -6.00
C ARG A 306 7.52 17.85 -6.61
N LYS A 307 7.55 17.91 -7.95
CA LYS A 307 7.16 19.10 -8.72
C LYS A 307 5.76 18.89 -9.31
N GLY A 308 5.01 19.98 -9.50
CA GLY A 308 3.68 19.93 -10.12
C GLY A 308 2.57 19.49 -9.17
N LEU A 309 1.53 18.84 -9.72
CA LEU A 309 0.31 18.47 -8.99
C LEU A 309 0.52 17.39 -7.92
N GLY A 310 1.68 16.72 -7.88
CA GLY A 310 1.91 15.58 -7.01
C GLY A 310 1.07 14.33 -7.36
N PRO A 311 1.10 13.28 -6.54
CA PRO A 311 0.34 12.06 -6.79
C PRO A 311 -1.16 12.30 -6.59
N LEU A 312 -1.98 11.53 -7.27
CA LEU A 312 -3.38 11.32 -6.87
C LEU A 312 -3.45 10.05 -6.01
N VAL A 313 -3.72 10.19 -4.73
CA VAL A 313 -3.84 9.07 -3.78
C VAL A 313 -5.32 8.75 -3.58
N ILE A 314 -5.71 7.50 -3.86
CA ILE A 314 -7.08 7.00 -3.79
C ILE A 314 -7.14 5.88 -2.76
N GLY A 315 -7.78 6.14 -1.62
CA GLY A 315 -8.08 5.15 -0.61
C GLY A 315 -9.49 4.57 -0.80
N LEU A 316 -9.57 3.40 -1.43
CA LEU A 316 -10.81 2.63 -1.59
C LEU A 316 -11.18 1.97 -0.25
N GLN A 317 -12.29 2.41 0.36
CA GLN A 317 -12.81 1.82 1.60
C GLN A 317 -11.73 1.61 2.68
N GLY A 318 -11.02 2.69 3.03
CA GLY A 318 -9.82 2.58 3.87
C GLY A 318 -10.06 1.98 5.26
N ALA A 319 -9.25 0.99 5.63
CA ALA A 319 -9.30 0.29 6.91
C ALA A 319 -8.35 0.92 7.94
N PHE A 320 -8.51 2.22 8.17
CA PHE A 320 -7.81 2.98 9.20
C PHE A 320 -8.75 4.00 9.84
N SER A 321 -8.44 4.42 11.06
CA SER A 321 -9.31 5.28 11.84
C SER A 321 -9.39 6.70 11.27
N ALA A 322 -10.60 7.25 11.18
CA ALA A 322 -10.82 8.68 10.89
C ALA A 322 -10.11 9.59 11.91
N ASN A 323 -9.83 9.09 13.11
CA ASN A 323 -9.09 9.83 14.12
C ASN A 323 -7.64 10.13 13.74
N ARG A 324 -7.07 9.52 12.68
CA ARG A 324 -5.75 9.89 12.15
C ARG A 324 -5.66 11.35 11.70
N PHE A 325 -6.78 11.97 11.35
CA PHE A 325 -6.87 13.38 10.94
C PHE A 325 -7.13 14.35 12.10
N ARG A 326 -7.41 13.84 13.32
CA ARG A 326 -7.84 14.67 14.44
C ARG A 326 -6.65 15.16 15.25
N GLU A 327 -6.53 16.48 15.35
CA GLU A 327 -5.62 17.16 16.28
C GLU A 327 -6.05 16.92 17.74
N GLY A 328 -5.08 16.73 18.64
CA GLY A 328 -5.32 16.54 20.07
C GLY A 328 -6.14 15.29 20.43
N TYR A 329 -6.46 14.41 19.48
CA TYR A 329 -7.28 13.23 19.78
C TYR A 329 -6.47 12.23 20.59
N ARG A 330 -6.96 11.96 21.81
CA ARG A 330 -6.47 10.90 22.67
C ARG A 330 -7.58 9.87 22.87
N LEU A 331 -7.20 8.59 22.86
CA LEU A 331 -8.09 7.55 23.37
C LEU A 331 -8.27 7.73 24.88
N ILE A 332 -9.51 7.62 25.33
CA ILE A 332 -9.90 7.79 26.73
C ILE A 332 -9.57 6.49 27.49
N ALA A 333 -9.05 6.59 28.72
CA ALA A 333 -8.85 5.43 29.59
C ALA A 333 -10.21 4.79 29.95
N PRO A 334 -10.34 3.45 30.05
CA PRO A 334 -9.29 2.44 30.14
C PRO A 334 -8.79 1.90 28.78
N VAL A 335 -9.35 2.29 27.63
CA VAL A 335 -8.99 1.70 26.32
C VAL A 335 -7.52 1.97 25.91
N ARG A 336 -6.84 2.88 26.62
CA ARG A 336 -5.40 3.19 26.51
C ARG A 336 -4.47 1.98 26.61
N TRP A 337 -4.78 0.97 27.45
CA TRP A 337 -3.88 -0.19 27.62
C TRP A 337 -3.90 -1.14 26.42
N VAL A 338 -4.95 -1.09 25.60
CA VAL A 338 -5.07 -1.89 24.36
C VAL A 338 -4.60 -1.09 23.13
N THR A 339 -4.59 0.25 23.19
CA THR A 339 -4.37 1.08 22.00
C THR A 339 -3.71 2.43 22.34
N HIS A 340 -2.46 2.61 21.93
CA HIS A 340 -1.75 3.90 21.95
C HIS A 340 -2.29 4.91 20.90
N GLY A 341 -3.48 4.68 20.35
CA GLY A 341 -4.00 5.41 19.20
C GLY A 341 -3.21 5.14 17.92
N GLU A 342 -3.74 5.62 16.80
CA GLU A 342 -3.04 5.52 15.50
C GLU A 342 -2.06 6.69 15.27
N GLY A 343 -1.80 7.50 16.30
CA GLY A 343 -0.79 8.55 16.32
C GLY A 343 -1.19 9.90 15.71
N GLY A 344 -2.39 10.04 15.13
CA GLY A 344 -2.80 11.30 14.48
C GLY A 344 -1.89 11.77 13.33
N PRO A 345 -1.38 10.89 12.46
CA PRO A 345 -0.37 11.26 11.47
C PRO A 345 -0.85 12.18 10.34
N TYR A 346 -2.17 12.31 10.18
CA TYR A 346 -2.79 13.05 9.07
C TYR A 346 -3.35 14.40 9.58
N GLN A 347 -2.89 14.85 10.75
CA GLN A 347 -3.26 16.15 11.32
C GLN A 347 -2.84 17.29 10.39
N ASP A 348 -1.72 17.14 9.68
CA ASP A 348 -1.19 18.13 8.75
C ASP A 348 -1.58 17.79 7.32
N VAL A 349 -2.81 18.15 6.94
CA VAL A 349 -3.37 17.85 5.59
C VAL A 349 -2.54 18.44 4.44
N ALA A 350 -1.66 19.39 4.72
CA ALA A 350 -0.87 20.08 3.70
C ALA A 350 0.40 19.34 3.22
N ALA A 351 0.72 18.13 3.71
CA ALA A 351 1.94 17.44 3.33
C ALA A 351 1.64 16.13 2.56
N PRO A 352 2.27 15.85 1.38
CA PRO A 352 3.45 16.45 0.74
C PRO A 352 3.21 17.03 -0.68
N GLY A 353 2.01 17.55 -0.95
CA GLY A 353 1.60 17.90 -2.32
C GLY A 353 0.99 16.68 -3.03
N GLY A 354 -0.01 16.90 -3.88
CA GLY A 354 -0.90 15.84 -4.35
C GLY A 354 -2.35 16.06 -3.96
N ASP A 355 -3.21 15.16 -4.44
CA ASP A 355 -4.61 15.09 -4.06
C ASP A 355 -4.85 13.79 -3.29
N LEU A 356 -5.62 13.85 -2.20
CA LEU A 356 -6.07 12.67 -1.46
C LEU A 356 -7.58 12.50 -1.62
N VAL A 357 -7.99 11.37 -2.16
CA VAL A 357 -9.38 10.94 -2.24
C VAL A 357 -9.58 9.71 -1.38
N LEU A 358 -10.60 9.73 -0.53
CA LEU A 358 -10.98 8.60 0.32
C LEU A 358 -12.44 8.25 0.04
N THR A 359 -12.74 6.98 -0.18
CA THR A 359 -14.11 6.53 -0.43
C THR A 359 -14.69 5.84 0.79
N TRP A 360 -16.00 5.96 0.97
CA TRP A 360 -16.74 5.28 2.02
C TRP A 360 -18.10 4.80 1.51
N SER A 361 -18.66 3.78 2.16
CA SER A 361 -19.99 3.26 1.83
C SER A 361 -20.74 2.87 3.10
N ARG A 362 -22.05 3.15 3.15
CA ARG A 362 -22.92 2.62 4.21
C ARG A 362 -23.05 1.09 4.16
N LYS A 363 -22.73 0.48 3.02
CA LYS A 363 -22.73 -0.98 2.80
C LYS A 363 -21.37 -1.61 3.11
N ASP A 364 -20.35 -0.81 3.42
CA ASP A 364 -19.09 -1.32 3.93
C ASP A 364 -19.24 -1.71 5.41
N ASN A 365 -19.48 -3.00 5.61
CA ASN A 365 -19.58 -3.63 6.93
C ASN A 365 -18.29 -4.36 7.30
N ALA A 366 -17.11 -3.92 6.82
CA ALA A 366 -15.84 -4.51 7.21
C ALA A 366 -15.58 -4.37 8.72
N ASN A 367 -16.00 -5.44 9.39
CA ASN A 367 -15.72 -5.82 10.75
C ASN A 367 -16.32 -4.91 11.84
N PRO A 368 -17.62 -5.09 12.17
CA PRO A 368 -18.24 -4.49 13.37
C PRO A 368 -17.43 -4.78 14.65
N VAL A 369 -16.71 -5.91 14.67
CA VAL A 369 -15.89 -6.33 15.82
C VAL A 369 -14.59 -5.53 15.92
N ALA A 370 -14.01 -5.04 14.80
CA ALA A 370 -12.85 -4.16 14.85
C ALA A 370 -13.19 -2.82 15.55
N VAL A 371 -14.40 -2.29 15.30
CA VAL A 371 -14.92 -1.12 16.01
C VAL A 371 -15.06 -1.41 17.51
N LEU A 372 -15.61 -2.57 17.86
CA LEU A 372 -15.82 -2.98 19.25
C LEU A 372 -14.50 -3.10 20.04
N LEU A 373 -13.45 -3.63 19.41
CA LEU A 373 -12.19 -3.94 20.09
C LEU A 373 -11.15 -2.84 20.04
N THR A 374 -11.11 -2.08 18.95
CA THR A 374 -10.07 -1.04 18.77
C THR A 374 -10.64 0.37 18.90
N GLY A 375 -11.97 0.51 18.92
CA GLY A 375 -12.62 1.82 18.79
C GLY A 375 -12.36 2.49 17.43
N ALA A 376 -11.75 1.78 16.47
CA ALA A 376 -11.40 2.35 15.17
C ALA A 376 -12.66 2.66 14.38
N LYS A 377 -12.89 3.95 14.15
CA LYS A 377 -13.96 4.45 13.28
C LYS A 377 -13.40 4.50 11.86
N HIS A 378 -13.36 3.34 11.20
CA HIS A 378 -12.72 3.19 9.89
C HIS A 378 -13.29 4.16 8.85
N VAL A 379 -12.41 4.85 8.12
CA VAL A 379 -12.80 5.84 7.11
C VAL A 379 -13.64 5.25 5.98
N GLY A 380 -13.53 3.95 5.68
CA GLY A 380 -14.37 3.30 4.66
C GLY A 380 -15.83 3.06 5.07
N GLY A 381 -16.12 3.06 6.38
CA GLY A 381 -17.43 2.67 6.92
C GLY A 381 -18.23 3.81 7.55
N ARG A 382 -19.51 3.55 7.82
CA ARG A 382 -20.49 4.52 8.34
C ARG A 382 -20.02 5.29 9.60
N LEU A 383 -19.35 4.61 10.53
CA LEU A 383 -18.89 5.26 11.77
C LEU A 383 -17.71 6.20 11.56
N GLY A 384 -16.79 5.86 10.66
CA GLY A 384 -15.75 6.79 10.23
C GLY A 384 -16.34 7.97 9.49
N ALA A 385 -17.29 7.72 8.57
CA ALA A 385 -17.99 8.77 7.84
C ALA A 385 -18.67 9.79 8.75
N LYS A 386 -19.32 9.32 9.83
CA LYS A 386 -19.87 10.20 10.86
C LYS A 386 -18.80 11.13 11.45
N VAL A 387 -17.61 10.62 11.78
CA VAL A 387 -16.51 11.44 12.31
C VAL A 387 -15.98 12.41 11.25
N MET A 388 -15.79 11.93 10.02
CA MET A 388 -15.29 12.74 8.91
C MET A 388 -16.22 13.93 8.64
N HIS A 389 -17.54 13.69 8.57
CA HIS A 389 -18.55 14.73 8.33
C HIS A 389 -18.79 15.66 9.52
N GLU A 390 -18.81 15.16 10.75
CA GLU A 390 -19.21 15.98 11.91
C GLU A 390 -18.03 16.68 12.59
N LYS A 391 -16.82 16.10 12.53
CA LYS A 391 -15.67 16.53 13.34
C LYS A 391 -14.47 16.98 12.51
N LEU A 392 -14.45 16.71 11.21
CA LEU A 392 -13.29 16.93 10.34
C LEU A 392 -13.59 17.78 9.10
N GLN A 393 -14.67 18.55 9.07
CA GLN A 393 -15.07 19.43 7.93
C GLN A 393 -13.99 20.43 7.49
N ARG A 394 -13.06 20.78 8.40
CA ARG A 394 -11.91 21.63 8.07
C ARG A 394 -10.79 20.87 7.33
N LYS A 395 -10.78 19.55 7.43
CA LYS A 395 -9.74 18.64 6.91
C LYS A 395 -10.21 17.86 5.68
N VAL A 396 -11.52 17.70 5.53
CA VAL A 396 -12.14 17.00 4.40
C VAL A 396 -13.23 17.81 3.72
N HIS A 397 -13.37 17.62 2.42
CA HIS A 397 -14.53 18.05 1.65
C HIS A 397 -15.35 16.81 1.29
N ALA A 398 -16.62 16.78 1.70
CA ALA A 398 -17.49 15.64 1.48
C ALA A 398 -18.29 15.82 0.18
N ALA A 399 -18.33 14.77 -0.64
CA ALA A 399 -19.17 14.71 -1.84
C ALA A 399 -19.69 13.28 -2.04
N SER A 400 -20.60 13.09 -3.01
CA SER A 400 -21.12 11.78 -3.41
C SER A 400 -20.67 11.44 -4.83
N TRP A 401 -20.60 10.15 -5.17
CA TRP A 401 -20.38 9.71 -6.55
C TRP A 401 -21.57 8.85 -7.02
N PRO A 402 -22.04 9.02 -8.28
CA PRO A 402 -21.53 9.94 -9.30
C PRO A 402 -21.85 11.42 -9.03
N SER A 403 -20.93 12.31 -9.36
CA SER A 403 -21.12 13.77 -9.38
C SER A 403 -20.03 14.43 -10.24
N ASP A 404 -20.08 15.76 -10.40
CA ASP A 404 -19.02 16.51 -11.08
C ASP A 404 -17.72 16.48 -10.24
N MET A 405 -16.84 15.54 -10.58
CA MET A 405 -15.56 15.37 -9.90
C MET A 405 -14.64 16.59 -10.04
N ARG A 406 -14.70 17.35 -11.14
CA ARG A 406 -13.87 18.55 -11.30
C ARG A 406 -14.28 19.62 -10.29
N ALA A 407 -15.59 19.84 -10.16
CA ALA A 407 -16.12 20.75 -9.15
C ALA A 407 -15.79 20.26 -7.73
N ALA A 408 -15.92 18.96 -7.45
CA ALA A 408 -15.61 18.39 -6.15
C ALA A 408 -14.12 18.58 -5.76
N PHE A 409 -13.19 18.39 -6.69
CA PHE A 409 -11.77 18.68 -6.45
C PHE A 409 -11.49 20.16 -6.25
N ALA A 410 -12.11 21.04 -7.05
CA ALA A 410 -11.95 22.48 -6.89
C ALA A 410 -12.43 22.96 -5.52
N GLN A 411 -13.53 22.38 -5.01
CA GLN A 411 -14.08 22.70 -3.69
C GLN A 411 -13.31 22.06 -2.53
N ALA A 412 -12.54 21.00 -2.80
CA ALA A 412 -11.71 20.37 -1.78
C ALA A 412 -10.59 21.31 -1.30
N ASP A 413 -9.99 22.11 -2.19
CA ASP A 413 -9.03 23.17 -1.88
C ASP A 413 -8.02 22.80 -0.77
N GLY A 414 -7.13 21.86 -1.07
CA GLY A 414 -6.10 21.40 -0.13
C GLY A 414 -6.62 20.50 1.02
N LYS A 415 -7.90 20.12 1.00
CA LYS A 415 -8.48 19.08 1.88
C LYS A 415 -8.49 17.72 1.19
N ALA A 416 -8.64 16.66 1.99
CA ALA A 416 -8.96 15.35 1.43
C ALA A 416 -10.39 15.35 0.87
N LEU A 417 -10.58 14.88 -0.36
CA LEU A 417 -11.89 14.64 -0.94
C LEU A 417 -12.45 13.33 -0.36
N TYR A 418 -13.59 13.40 0.33
CA TYR A 418 -14.21 12.26 1.01
C TYR A 418 -15.52 11.89 0.32
N LEU A 419 -15.50 10.80 -0.45
CA LEU A 419 -16.57 10.43 -1.37
C LEU A 419 -17.48 9.34 -0.80
N ASP A 420 -18.78 9.63 -0.72
CA ASP A 420 -19.81 8.62 -0.54
C ASP A 420 -20.02 7.86 -1.85
N VAL A 421 -19.72 6.57 -1.83
CA VAL A 421 -19.89 5.65 -2.96
C VAL A 421 -20.90 4.55 -2.65
N THR A 422 -21.83 4.81 -1.72
CA THR A 422 -22.83 3.83 -1.23
C THR A 422 -23.63 3.19 -2.36
N ASP A 423 -23.95 3.94 -3.41
CA ASP A 423 -24.80 3.45 -4.49
C ASP A 423 -24.05 2.54 -5.47
N SER A 424 -22.73 2.50 -5.38
CA SER A 424 -21.86 1.84 -6.37
C SER A 424 -20.99 0.74 -5.79
N VAL A 425 -20.88 0.68 -4.46
CA VAL A 425 -20.10 -0.32 -3.73
C VAL A 425 -21.05 -1.11 -2.86
N ALA A 426 -21.26 -2.39 -3.20
CA ALA A 426 -22.19 -3.28 -2.52
C ALA A 426 -21.63 -3.88 -1.22
N SER A 427 -20.30 -3.99 -1.10
CA SER A 427 -19.62 -4.51 0.09
C SER A 427 -18.16 -4.03 0.15
N HIS A 428 -17.47 -4.30 1.27
CA HIS A 428 -16.07 -3.88 1.44
C HIS A 428 -15.14 -4.38 0.32
N GLY A 429 -15.32 -5.61 -0.17
CA GLY A 429 -14.46 -6.23 -1.19
C GLY A 429 -14.89 -5.92 -2.63
N ASP A 430 -15.90 -5.06 -2.82
CA ASP A 430 -16.53 -4.80 -4.11
C ASP A 430 -15.75 -3.78 -4.94
N ILE A 431 -14.47 -4.09 -5.20
CA ILE A 431 -13.52 -3.23 -5.92
C ILE A 431 -13.16 -3.75 -7.31
N ARG A 432 -13.71 -4.90 -7.70
CA ARG A 432 -13.44 -5.57 -8.99
C ARG A 432 -14.52 -5.25 -10.03
N THR A 433 -15.31 -4.20 -9.82
CA THR A 433 -16.48 -3.92 -10.65
C THR A 433 -16.18 -2.86 -11.72
N PRO A 434 -16.96 -2.84 -12.82
CA PRO A 434 -16.95 -1.73 -13.76
C PRO A 434 -17.18 -0.37 -13.09
N GLN A 435 -18.03 -0.30 -12.07
CA GLN A 435 -18.34 0.90 -11.32
C GLN A 435 -17.10 1.42 -10.57
N THR A 436 -16.31 0.54 -9.95
CA THR A 436 -15.05 0.95 -9.32
C THR A 436 -14.07 1.49 -10.37
N GLY A 437 -13.97 0.87 -11.54
CA GLY A 437 -13.12 1.38 -12.62
C GLY A 437 -13.58 2.74 -13.14
N GLN A 438 -14.89 2.95 -13.30
CA GLN A 438 -15.44 4.25 -13.68
C GLN A 438 -15.16 5.32 -12.62
N LEU A 439 -15.40 5.01 -11.35
CA LEU A 439 -15.08 5.88 -10.22
C LEU A 439 -13.61 6.32 -10.21
N VAL A 440 -12.67 5.36 -10.35
CA VAL A 440 -11.23 5.67 -10.39
C VAL A 440 -10.89 6.54 -11.61
N TRP A 441 -11.46 6.23 -12.78
CA TRP A 441 -11.22 7.03 -13.98
C TRP A 441 -11.74 8.46 -13.84
N ASP A 442 -12.95 8.65 -13.30
CA ASP A 442 -13.52 9.99 -13.11
C ASP A 442 -12.63 10.85 -12.20
N MET A 443 -12.01 10.25 -11.17
CA MET A 443 -11.04 10.94 -10.31
C MET A 443 -9.78 11.35 -11.08
N ILE A 444 -9.26 10.47 -11.93
CA ILE A 444 -8.08 10.73 -12.76
C ILE A 444 -8.38 11.84 -13.77
N ALA A 445 -9.48 11.70 -14.53
CA ALA A 445 -9.89 12.62 -15.58
C ALA A 445 -10.22 14.03 -15.05
N ALA A 446 -10.73 14.12 -13.82
CA ALA A 446 -10.99 15.39 -13.17
C ALA A 446 -9.72 16.17 -12.82
N ARG A 447 -8.55 15.53 -12.81
CA ARG A 447 -7.25 16.14 -12.49
C ARG A 447 -6.24 16.08 -13.62
N ALA A 448 -6.69 15.71 -14.83
CA ALA A 448 -5.89 15.70 -16.05
C ALA A 448 -6.00 17.01 -16.86
N GLY A 449 -6.85 17.95 -16.44
CA GLY A 449 -7.13 19.21 -17.14
C GLY A 449 -6.48 20.43 -16.52
#